data_AF-A0AA88I1N2-F1
#
_entry.id   AF-A0AA88I1N2-F1
#
_cell.length_a   1.000
_cell.length_b   1.000
_cell.length_c   1.000
_cell.angle_alpha   90.00
_cell.angle_beta   90.00
_cell.angle_gamma   90.00
#
_symmetry.space_group_name_H-M   'P 1'
#
loop_
_entity.id
_entity.type
_entity.pdbx_description
1 polymer ?
#
loop_
_entity_poly.entity_id
_entity_poly.type
_entity_poly.pdbx_seq_one_letter_code
_entity_poly.pdbx_strand_id
1 'polypeptide(L)'
;MECQICNNNYFKYRCPICQIKYCSVDCFCNHKGSCAISEDVNTGANPSKEKSNQEFQFPTEDTVPKEKLEKLAESQKLKALLSNPHLRDMLQALGAAVNKEKAMQAAMLEPIFTEYADMVLEIVGEKL
;
A
#
# COMPACT_ATOMS: atom_id res chain seq x y z
N MET A 1 -30.39 25.18 -14.68
CA MET A 1 -29.83 23.85 -14.29
C MET A 1 -28.48 23.71 -15.00
N GLU A 2 -27.49 24.49 -14.60
CA GLU A 2 -26.25 24.67 -15.36
C GLU A 2 -25.05 24.11 -14.60
N CYS A 3 -23.95 23.92 -15.31
CA CYS A 3 -22.65 23.57 -14.77
C CYS A 3 -22.19 24.68 -13.82
N GLN A 4 -21.99 24.36 -12.55
CA GLN A 4 -21.58 25.33 -11.53
C GLN A 4 -20.09 25.72 -11.62
N ILE A 5 -19.37 25.21 -12.62
CA ILE A 5 -17.94 25.46 -12.84
C ILE A 5 -17.75 26.46 -13.97
N CYS A 6 -18.40 26.24 -15.12
CA CYS A 6 -18.27 27.12 -16.28
C CYS A 6 -19.52 27.97 -16.56
N ASN A 7 -20.66 27.70 -15.91
CA ASN A 7 -21.96 28.35 -16.10
C ASN A 7 -22.45 28.47 -17.56
N ASN A 8 -21.82 27.75 -18.50
CA ASN A 8 -22.07 27.90 -19.93
C ASN A 8 -22.86 26.73 -20.54
N ASN A 9 -22.85 25.58 -19.86
CA ASN A 9 -23.48 24.35 -20.34
C ASN A 9 -24.38 23.73 -19.27
N TYR A 10 -25.34 22.91 -19.70
CA TYR A 10 -26.13 22.08 -18.79
C TYR A 10 -25.25 21.04 -18.08
N PHE A 11 -25.55 20.74 -16.81
CA PHE A 11 -24.75 19.78 -16.04
C PHE A 11 -25.05 18.34 -16.45
N LYS A 12 -24.01 17.50 -16.59
CA LYS A 12 -24.15 16.07 -16.91
C LYS A 12 -23.80 15.17 -15.74
N TYR A 13 -22.98 15.65 -14.82
CA TYR A 13 -22.39 14.86 -13.75
C TYR A 13 -22.37 15.64 -12.43
N ARG A 14 -22.14 14.93 -11.33
CA ARG A 14 -22.01 15.50 -9.97
C ARG A 14 -20.79 14.92 -9.28
N CYS A 15 -20.05 15.75 -8.56
CA CYS A 15 -18.93 15.28 -7.74
C CYS A 15 -19.47 14.49 -6.53
N PRO A 16 -18.92 13.31 -6.19
CA PRO A 16 -19.36 12.56 -5.01
C PRO A 16 -18.97 13.23 -3.67
N ILE A 17 -17.94 14.09 -3.67
CA ILE A 17 -17.38 14.70 -2.46
C ILE A 17 -18.18 15.96 -2.09
N CYS A 18 -18.27 16.93 -3.01
CA CYS A 18 -18.89 18.23 -2.74
C CYS A 18 -20.25 18.43 -3.45
N GLN A 19 -20.75 17.41 -4.15
CA GLN A 19 -22.01 17.43 -4.92
C GLN A 19 -22.12 18.51 -6.00
N ILE A 20 -21.02 19.20 -6.34
CA ILE A 20 -21.02 20.23 -7.38
C ILE A 20 -21.38 19.63 -8.74
N LYS A 21 -22.25 20.33 -9.47
CA LYS A 21 -22.75 19.94 -10.79
C LYS A 21 -21.81 20.42 -11.89
N TYR A 22 -21.37 19.53 -12.78
CA TYR A 22 -20.45 19.87 -13.87
C TYR A 22 -20.84 19.25 -15.21
N CYS A 23 -20.35 19.82 -16.32
CA CYS A 23 -20.73 19.39 -17.68
C CYS A 23 -19.74 18.45 -18.38
N SER A 24 -18.44 18.54 -18.08
CA SER A 24 -17.38 17.78 -18.76
C SER A 24 -16.18 17.48 -17.85
N VAL A 25 -15.27 16.63 -18.34
CA VAL A 25 -14.01 16.29 -17.65
C VAL A 25 -13.15 17.54 -17.41
N ASP A 26 -13.15 18.52 -18.32
CA ASP A 26 -12.41 19.77 -18.14
C ASP A 26 -12.92 20.55 -16.92
N CYS A 27 -14.24 20.61 -16.77
CA CYS A 27 -14.86 21.21 -15.59
C CYS A 27 -14.52 20.41 -14.33
N PHE A 28 -14.53 19.08 -14.38
CA PHE A 28 -14.11 18.24 -13.25
C PHE A 28 -12.67 18.53 -12.81
N CYS A 29 -11.73 18.62 -13.76
CA CYS A 29 -10.33 18.91 -13.48
C CYS A 29 -10.13 20.31 -12.91
N ASN A 30 -10.84 21.32 -13.43
CA ASN A 30 -10.82 22.68 -12.89
C ASN A 30 -11.35 22.72 -11.45
N HIS A 31 -12.38 21.92 -11.15
CA HIS A 31 -12.89 21.77 -9.79
C HIS A 31 -11.95 20.99 -8.87
N LYS A 32 -11.21 19.99 -9.38
CA LYS A 32 -10.46 19.02 -8.57
C LYS A 32 -9.50 19.70 -7.57
N GLY A 33 -8.90 20.83 -7.94
CA GLY A 33 -8.00 21.59 -7.06
C GLY A 33 -8.70 22.41 -5.97
N SER A 34 -9.99 22.71 -6.12
CA SER A 34 -10.79 23.51 -5.16
C SER A 34 -11.93 22.72 -4.54
N CYS A 35 -12.02 21.43 -4.84
CA CYS A 35 -12.86 20.51 -4.11
C CYS A 35 -12.40 20.54 -2.66
N ALA A 36 -13.32 20.76 -1.71
CA ALA A 36 -13.01 20.58 -0.30
C ALA A 36 -12.76 19.08 -0.09
N ILE A 37 -11.52 18.67 -0.33
CA ILE A 37 -11.05 17.32 -0.09
C ILE A 37 -11.00 17.20 1.44
N SER A 38 -12.12 16.84 2.06
CA SER A 38 -12.03 15.86 3.12
C SER A 38 -11.68 14.56 2.41
N GLU A 39 -10.43 14.14 2.53
CA GLU A 39 -9.98 12.80 2.14
C GLU A 39 -10.76 11.80 2.97
N ASP A 40 -12.00 11.52 2.60
CA ASP A 40 -12.69 10.35 3.11
C ASP A 40 -13.80 9.89 2.17
N VAL A 41 -13.90 8.56 2.10
CA VAL A 41 -14.90 7.75 1.42
C VAL A 41 -14.68 7.49 -0.08
N ASN A 42 -13.66 6.67 -0.35
CA ASN A 42 -13.99 5.30 -0.73
C ASN A 42 -12.99 4.29 -0.13
N THR A 43 -12.98 4.22 1.20
CA THR A 43 -12.52 3.04 1.91
C THR A 43 -13.45 2.88 3.10
N GLY A 44 -14.28 1.83 3.08
CA GLY A 44 -14.83 1.30 4.31
C GLY A 44 -13.69 0.73 5.15
N ALA A 45 -12.98 1.59 5.88
CA ALA A 45 -12.01 1.21 6.89
C ALA A 45 -12.55 1.68 8.23
N ASN A 46 -13.24 0.76 8.88
CA ASN A 46 -13.51 0.81 10.31
C ASN A 46 -12.14 0.91 11.04
N PRO A 47 -11.89 1.90 11.93
CA PRO A 47 -10.65 1.95 12.69
C PRO A 47 -10.79 1.03 13.90
N SER A 48 -10.86 -0.27 13.64
CA SER A 48 -10.64 -1.30 14.65
C SER A 48 -9.17 -1.71 14.55
N LYS A 49 -8.44 -1.52 15.65
CA LYS A 49 -7.15 -2.15 15.90
C LYS A 49 -7.33 -3.67 15.77
N GLU A 50 -7.15 -4.20 14.58
CA GLU A 50 -7.18 -5.63 14.33
C GLU A 50 -5.86 -6.05 13.74
N LYS A 51 -5.22 -6.98 14.46
CA LYS A 51 -4.05 -7.73 14.04
C LYS A 51 -4.26 -8.13 12.58
N SER A 52 -3.40 -7.64 11.69
CA SER A 52 -3.42 -7.99 10.26
C SER A 52 -3.22 -9.49 10.12
N ASN A 53 -4.32 -10.25 10.12
CA ASN A 53 -4.41 -11.57 9.54
C ASN A 53 -4.88 -11.32 8.10
N GLN A 54 -4.01 -10.71 7.29
CA GLN A 54 -4.23 -10.58 5.85
C GLN A 54 -4.12 -11.98 5.26
N GLU A 55 -5.24 -12.69 5.25
CA GLU A 55 -5.43 -13.82 4.35
C GLU A 55 -5.35 -13.25 2.93
N PHE A 56 -4.34 -13.66 2.15
CA PHE A 56 -4.16 -13.18 0.80
C PHE A 56 -5.42 -13.52 0.00
N GLN A 57 -6.20 -12.50 -0.38
CA GLN A 57 -7.51 -12.68 -1.01
C GLN A 57 -7.43 -13.47 -2.33
N PHE A 58 -6.26 -13.42 -2.99
CA PHE A 58 -5.96 -14.15 -4.21
C PHE A 58 -4.50 -14.66 -4.14
N PRO A 59 -4.25 -15.83 -3.55
CA PRO A 59 -2.91 -16.40 -3.53
C PRO A 59 -2.50 -16.82 -4.95
N THR A 60 -1.29 -16.44 -5.34
CA THR A 60 -0.64 -16.84 -6.60
C THR A 60 0.46 -17.87 -6.33
N GLU A 61 1.06 -18.42 -7.39
CA GLU A 61 2.21 -19.32 -7.28
C GLU A 61 3.39 -18.67 -6.53
N ASP A 62 3.56 -17.35 -6.65
CA ASP A 62 4.58 -16.57 -5.94
C ASP A 62 4.18 -16.18 -4.50
N THR A 63 2.98 -16.54 -4.03
CA THR A 63 2.53 -16.20 -2.68
C THR A 63 2.98 -17.25 -1.68
N VAL A 64 3.82 -16.84 -0.72
CA VAL A 64 4.30 -17.75 0.34
C VAL A 64 3.15 -18.20 1.24
N PRO A 65 2.90 -19.53 1.38
CA PRO A 65 1.86 -20.05 2.26
C PRO A 65 2.10 -19.70 3.73
N LYS A 66 1.01 -19.48 4.48
CA LYS A 66 1.06 -19.13 5.91
C LYS A 66 1.86 -20.13 6.75
N GLU A 67 1.71 -21.43 6.48
CA GLU A 67 2.45 -22.50 7.18
C GLU A 67 3.97 -22.36 7.03
N LYS A 68 4.45 -21.84 5.89
CA LYS A 68 5.89 -21.56 5.70
C LYS A 68 6.31 -20.29 6.43
N LEU A 69 5.45 -19.26 6.47
CA LEU A 69 5.71 -18.03 7.22
C LEU A 69 5.80 -18.27 8.72
N GLU A 70 5.05 -19.22 9.27
CA GLU A 70 5.12 -19.57 10.69
C GLU A 70 6.50 -20.12 11.09
N LYS A 71 7.20 -20.81 10.18
CA LYS A 71 8.57 -21.30 10.41
C LYS A 71 9.59 -20.17 10.61
N LEU A 72 9.33 -18.97 10.06
CA LEU A 72 10.18 -17.80 10.28
C LEU A 72 10.23 -17.44 11.77
N ALA A 73 9.15 -17.66 12.52
CA ALA A 73 9.08 -17.39 13.95
C ALA A 73 9.89 -18.39 14.79
N GLU A 74 10.28 -19.54 14.26
CA GLU A 74 11.10 -20.53 14.96
C GLU A 74 12.60 -20.27 14.81
N SER A 75 13.00 -19.58 13.73
CA SER A 75 14.41 -19.30 13.44
C SER A 75 15.01 -18.28 14.41
N GLN A 76 15.88 -18.76 15.31
CA GLN A 76 16.63 -17.91 16.23
C GLN A 76 17.61 -16.97 15.51
N LYS A 77 18.18 -17.42 14.38
CA LYS A 77 19.07 -16.59 13.56
C LYS A 77 18.31 -15.40 12.95
N LEU A 78 17.10 -15.63 12.46
CA LEU A 78 16.27 -14.57 11.88
C LEU A 78 15.85 -13.55 12.94
N LYS A 79 15.50 -14.02 14.15
CA LYS A 79 15.23 -13.14 15.30
C LYS A 79 16.43 -12.29 15.70
N ALA A 80 17.65 -12.84 15.61
CA ALA A 80 18.86 -12.10 15.91
C ALA A 80 19.09 -10.98 14.88
N LEU A 81 18.90 -11.24 13.58
CA LEU A 81 18.95 -10.21 12.54
C LEU A 81 17.89 -9.13 12.76
N LEU A 82 16.64 -9.53 13.02
CA LEU A 82 15.53 -8.62 13.33
C LEU A 82 15.69 -7.85 14.64
N SER A 83 16.66 -8.21 15.49
CA SER A 83 16.98 -7.41 16.68
C SER A 83 17.68 -6.10 16.31
N ASN A 84 18.19 -5.97 15.07
CA ASN A 84 18.75 -4.73 14.59
C ASN A 84 17.63 -3.70 14.29
N PRO A 85 17.63 -2.53 14.94
CA PRO A 85 16.60 -1.51 14.72
C PRO A 85 16.60 -0.97 13.29
N HIS A 86 17.77 -0.84 12.65
CA HIS A 86 17.88 -0.31 11.30
C HIS A 86 17.18 -1.21 10.26
N LEU A 87 17.33 -2.53 10.41
CA LEU A 87 16.65 -3.50 9.55
C LEU A 87 15.12 -3.38 9.72
N ARG A 88 14.64 -3.22 10.95
CA ARG A 88 13.19 -3.07 11.22
C ARG A 88 12.62 -1.80 10.63
N ASP A 89 13.34 -0.68 10.75
CA ASP A 89 12.93 0.60 10.18
C ASP A 89 12.85 0.50 8.65
N MET A 90 13.83 -0.16 8.03
CA MET A 90 13.82 -0.43 6.58
C MET A 90 12.65 -1.31 6.16
N LEU A 91 12.37 -2.41 6.86
CA LEU A 91 11.20 -3.27 6.58
C LEU A 91 9.88 -2.52 6.74
N GLN A 92 9.77 -1.64 7.74
CA GLN A 92 8.58 -0.81 7.93
C GLN A 92 8.44 0.24 6.82
N ALA A 93 9.55 0.86 6.41
CA ALA A 93 9.58 1.81 5.29
C ALA A 93 9.18 1.14 3.97
N LEU A 94 9.66 -0.08 3.71
CA LEU A 94 9.26 -0.89 2.55
C LEU A 94 7.77 -1.19 2.54
N GLY A 95 7.21 -1.59 3.69
CA GLY A 95 5.78 -1.89 3.83
C GLY A 95 4.89 -0.66 3.60
N ALA A 96 5.36 0.52 4.01
CA ALA A 96 4.64 1.78 3.87
C ALA A 96 4.96 2.55 2.57
N ALA A 97 5.90 2.07 1.75
CA ALA A 97 6.36 2.80 0.57
C ALA A 97 5.27 2.95 -0.49
N VAL A 98 5.13 4.18 -1.02
CA VAL A 98 4.25 4.48 -2.16
C VAL A 98 4.74 3.78 -3.42
N ASN A 99 6.05 3.79 -3.66
CA ASN A 99 6.69 3.07 -4.76
C ASN A 99 7.49 1.89 -4.20
N LYS A 100 6.85 0.72 -4.17
CA LYS A 100 7.42 -0.53 -3.63
C LYS A 100 8.59 -1.04 -4.45
N GLU A 101 8.56 -0.88 -5.77
CA GLU A 101 9.65 -1.32 -6.66
C GLU A 101 10.94 -0.56 -6.35
N LYS A 102 10.89 0.77 -6.35
CA LYS A 102 12.05 1.61 -6.05
C LYS A 102 12.56 1.40 -4.62
N ALA A 103 11.63 1.27 -3.67
CA ALA A 103 12.00 1.02 -2.27
C ALA A 103 12.69 -0.34 -2.11
N MET A 104 12.17 -1.39 -2.78
CA MET A 104 12.80 -2.71 -2.80
C MET A 104 14.20 -2.67 -3.41
N GLN A 105 14.37 -1.99 -4.56
CA GLN A 105 15.69 -1.83 -5.18
C GLN A 105 16.70 -1.15 -4.26
N ALA A 106 16.29 -0.11 -3.52
CA ALA A 106 17.14 0.56 -2.56
C ALA A 106 17.51 -0.36 -1.38
N ALA A 107 16.55 -1.12 -0.86
CA ALA A 107 16.80 -2.05 0.23
C ALA A 107 17.76 -3.18 -0.17
N MET A 108 17.69 -3.68 -1.41
CA MET A 108 18.61 -4.70 -1.92
C MET A 108 20.07 -4.24 -2.01
N LEU A 109 20.35 -2.93 -1.93
CA LEU A 109 21.72 -2.41 -1.84
C LEU A 109 22.31 -2.49 -0.43
N GLU A 110 21.44 -2.60 0.59
CA GLU A 110 21.87 -2.67 1.98
C GLU A 110 22.25 -4.11 2.35
N PRO A 111 23.48 -4.35 2.84
CA PRO A 111 23.97 -5.71 3.10
C PRO A 111 23.13 -6.43 4.16
N ILE A 112 22.63 -5.71 5.15
CA ILE A 112 21.79 -6.28 6.21
C ILE A 112 20.42 -6.73 5.70
N PHE A 113 19.87 -6.07 4.67
CA PHE A 113 18.62 -6.49 4.05
C PHE A 113 18.83 -7.76 3.24
N THR A 114 19.93 -7.82 2.49
CA THR A 114 20.27 -9.00 1.67
C THR A 114 20.50 -10.23 2.54
N GLU A 115 21.25 -10.10 3.64
CA GLU A 115 21.40 -11.19 4.62
C GLU A 115 20.07 -11.65 5.22
N TYR A 116 19.16 -10.71 5.50
CA TYR A 116 17.80 -11.02 5.95
C TYR A 116 17.00 -11.76 4.87
N ALA A 117 17.02 -11.27 3.63
CA ALA A 117 16.28 -11.86 2.51
C ALA A 117 16.76 -13.28 2.23
N ASP A 118 18.07 -13.50 2.17
CA ASP A 118 18.68 -14.82 1.98
C ASP A 118 18.24 -15.80 3.08
N MET A 119 18.20 -15.34 4.34
CA MET A 119 17.78 -16.17 5.45
C MET A 119 16.28 -16.52 5.40
N VAL A 120 15.43 -15.57 5.00
CA VAL A 120 13.99 -15.82 4.81
C VAL A 120 13.77 -16.82 3.68
N LEU A 121 14.45 -16.65 2.54
CA LEU A 121 14.34 -17.55 1.39
C LEU A 121 14.83 -18.97 1.72
N GLU A 122 15.90 -19.10 2.50
CA GLU A 122 16.39 -20.40 2.99
C GLU A 122 15.32 -21.13 3.82
N ILE A 123 14.60 -20.42 4.70
CA ILE A 123 13.56 -21.00 5.56
C ILE A 123 12.30 -21.38 4.77
N VAL A 124 11.90 -20.55 3.81
CA VAL A 124 10.72 -20.78 2.95
C VAL A 124 10.99 -21.87 1.91
N GLY A 125 12.25 -22.22 1.68
CA GLY A 125 12.66 -23.31 0.79
C GLY A 125 12.64 -22.92 -0.68
N GLU A 126 12.68 -21.62 -0.99
CA GLU A 126 12.82 -21.09 -2.34
C GLU A 126 14.28 -20.67 -2.54
N LYS A 127 15.16 -21.66 -2.70
CA LYS A 127 16.49 -21.41 -3.26
C LYS A 127 16.31 -21.26 -4.77
N LEU A 128 16.51 -20.03 -5.27
CA LEU A 128 16.70 -19.75 -6.69
C LEU A 128 17.90 -20.56 -7.24
#